data_AF-A0A7G6E8J1-F1
#
_entry.id   AF-A0A7G6E8J1-F1
#
_cell.length_a   1.000
_cell.length_b   1.000
_cell.length_c   1.000
_cell.angle_alpha   90.00
_cell.angle_beta   90.00
_cell.angle_gamma   90.00
#
_symmetry.space_group_name_H-M   'P 1'
#
loop_
_entity.id
_entity.type
_entity.pdbx_description
1 polymer ?
#
loop_
_entity_poly.entity_id
_entity_poly.type
_entity_poly.pdbx_seq_one_letter_code
_entity_poly.pdbx_strand_id
1 'polypeptide(L)'
;MNVKQLQLKILFSLIVWSVPTWSADPPIPNPTSSFYVLDKANILSESTEQTIIQTSAELARKTKAQIVAVTVNTLEGYSPEDYALAILRKWGIGDKQLNNDNL
;
A
#
# COMPACT_ATOMS: atom_id res chain seq x y z
N MET A 1 49.99 -19.50 6.17
CA MET A 1 48.86 -18.68 5.68
C MET A 1 49.22 -17.21 5.89
N ASN A 2 49.24 -16.38 4.84
CA ASN A 2 49.75 -15.00 4.91
C ASN A 2 48.73 -14.01 5.49
N VAL A 3 49.18 -12.96 6.19
CA VAL A 3 48.30 -11.92 6.78
C VAL A 3 47.40 -11.28 5.71
N LYS A 4 47.92 -11.07 4.50
CA LYS A 4 47.13 -10.59 3.34
C LYS A 4 46.02 -11.57 2.91
N GLN A 5 46.29 -12.87 3.00
CA GLN A 5 45.30 -13.93 2.71
C GLN A 5 44.24 -14.01 3.82
N LEU A 6 44.60 -13.71 5.07
CA LEU A 6 43.66 -13.63 6.19
C LEU A 6 42.74 -12.40 6.07
N GLN A 7 43.30 -11.23 5.73
CA GLN A 7 42.52 -10.01 5.52
C GLN A 7 41.56 -10.13 4.33
N LEU A 8 41.98 -10.76 3.23
CA LEU A 8 41.11 -10.97 2.07
C LEU A 8 39.92 -11.87 2.41
N LYS A 9 40.11 -12.91 3.23
CA LYS A 9 39.04 -13.81 3.67
C LYS A 9 38.07 -13.13 4.64
N ILE A 10 38.56 -12.27 5.53
CA ILE A 10 37.71 -11.49 6.45
C ILE A 10 36.85 -10.50 5.66
N LEU A 11 37.45 -9.80 4.67
CA LEU A 11 36.71 -8.87 3.81
C LEU A 11 35.65 -9.60 2.97
N PHE A 12 35.97 -10.78 2.43
CA PHE A 12 35.02 -11.60 1.68
C PHE A 12 33.88 -12.12 2.59
N SER A 13 34.17 -12.49 3.83
CA SER A 13 33.17 -12.92 4.82
C SER A 13 32.23 -11.80 5.25
N LEU A 14 32.70 -10.55 5.30
CA LEU A 14 31.86 -9.39 5.66
C LEU A 14 30.84 -9.04 4.57
N ILE A 15 31.21 -9.22 3.29
CA ILE A 15 30.33 -8.89 2.15
C ILE A 15 29.21 -9.92 2.00
N VAL A 16 29.45 -11.19 2.35
CA VAL A 16 28.46 -12.29 2.22
C VAL A 16 27.27 -12.15 3.19
N TRP A 17 27.37 -11.33 4.24
CA TRP A 17 26.29 -11.15 5.23
C TRP A 17 25.35 -9.98 4.94
N SER A 18 25.62 -9.20 3.90
CA SER A 18 24.73 -8.13 3.46
C SER A 18 23.69 -8.68 2.49
N VAL A 19 22.73 -9.47 2.99
CA VAL A 19 21.54 -9.83 2.21
C VAL A 19 20.63 -8.60 2.16
N PRO A 20 20.40 -7.98 1.00
CA PRO A 20 19.39 -6.93 0.90
C PRO A 20 18.02 -7.56 1.22
N THR A 21 17.35 -7.04 2.23
CA THR A 21 15.95 -7.35 2.48
C THR A 21 15.13 -6.62 1.42
N TRP A 22 14.82 -7.30 0.31
CA TRP A 22 13.83 -6.79 -0.62
C TRP A 22 12.48 -6.76 0.09
N SER A 23 12.02 -5.57 0.45
CA SER A 23 10.63 -5.37 0.85
C SER A 23 9.79 -5.49 -0.42
N ALA A 24 8.98 -6.53 -0.51
CA ALA A 24 7.97 -6.63 -1.56
C ALA A 24 6.87 -5.60 -1.25
N ASP A 25 6.28 -5.00 -2.29
CA ASP A 25 5.07 -4.21 -2.09
C ASP A 25 3.90 -5.15 -1.68
N PRO A 26 2.98 -4.68 -0.83
CA PRO A 26 1.81 -5.48 -0.48
C PRO A 26 0.99 -5.83 -1.73
N PRO A 27 0.39 -7.03 -1.79
CA PRO A 27 -0.42 -7.44 -2.93
C PRO A 27 -1.76 -6.70 -2.91
N ILE A 28 -1.79 -5.52 -3.53
CA ILE A 28 -2.97 -4.65 -3.52
C ILE A 28 -3.99 -5.09 -4.59
N PRO A 29 -5.26 -5.36 -4.21
CA PRO A 29 -6.33 -5.66 -5.15
C PRO A 29 -6.65 -4.47 -6.05
N ASN A 30 -7.25 -4.74 -7.22
CA ASN A 30 -7.76 -3.67 -8.08
C ASN A 30 -9.02 -3.04 -7.47
N PRO A 31 -9.25 -1.73 -7.69
CA PRO A 31 -10.48 -1.09 -7.26
C PRO A 31 -11.70 -1.69 -7.97
N THR A 32 -12.86 -1.52 -7.35
CA THR A 32 -14.15 -1.80 -7.99
C THR A 32 -14.49 -0.73 -9.03
N SER A 33 -15.52 -0.97 -9.84
CA SER A 33 -16.00 0.00 -10.82
C SER A 33 -16.54 1.30 -10.18
N SER A 34 -17.04 1.24 -8.94
CA SER A 34 -17.49 2.41 -8.19
C SER A 34 -16.34 3.18 -7.55
N PHE A 35 -15.13 2.61 -7.51
CA PHE A 35 -13.88 3.17 -6.95
C PHE A 35 -13.86 3.41 -5.43
N TYR A 36 -14.99 3.77 -4.82
CA TYR A 36 -15.06 4.22 -3.43
C TYR A 36 -15.16 3.10 -2.39
N VAL A 37 -15.48 1.87 -2.79
CA VAL A 37 -15.58 0.74 -1.86
C VAL A 37 -15.07 -0.55 -2.50
N LEU A 38 -14.30 -1.32 -1.74
CA LEU A 38 -13.94 -2.70 -2.06
C LEU A 38 -14.15 -3.56 -0.81
N ASP A 39 -15.22 -4.37 -0.78
CA ASP A 39 -15.51 -5.28 0.33
C ASP A 39 -15.03 -6.71 0.03
N LYS A 40 -13.71 -6.95 0.05
CA LYS A 40 -13.17 -8.28 -0.25
C LYS A 40 -13.29 -9.26 0.92
N ALA A 41 -13.50 -8.75 2.13
CA ALA A 41 -13.83 -9.59 3.29
C ALA A 41 -15.31 -9.99 3.35
N ASN A 42 -16.17 -9.38 2.52
CA ASN A 42 -17.61 -9.66 2.47
C ASN A 42 -18.28 -9.47 3.85
N ILE A 43 -18.00 -8.33 4.49
CA ILE A 43 -18.48 -7.98 5.82
C ILE A 43 -19.44 -6.78 5.83
N LEU A 44 -19.57 -6.08 4.71
CA LEU A 44 -20.48 -4.96 4.54
C LEU A 44 -21.79 -5.45 3.90
N SER A 45 -22.92 -4.85 4.30
CA SER A 45 -24.16 -5.04 3.56
C SER A 45 -24.14 -4.21 2.28
N GLU A 46 -24.92 -4.62 1.27
CA GLU A 46 -25.10 -3.84 0.04
C GLU A 46 -25.57 -2.41 0.32
N SER A 47 -26.48 -2.23 1.29
CA SER A 47 -26.93 -0.88 1.71
C SER A 47 -25.81 -0.03 2.30
N THR A 48 -24.86 -0.65 3.01
CA THR A 48 -23.69 0.03 3.58
C THR A 48 -22.72 0.44 2.47
N GLU A 49 -22.43 -0.48 1.54
CA GLU A 49 -21.59 -0.18 0.38
C GLU A 49 -22.17 1.00 -0.44
N GLN A 50 -23.47 0.98 -0.71
CA GLN A 50 -24.14 2.08 -1.44
C GLN A 50 -24.04 3.41 -0.70
N THR A 51 -24.19 3.39 0.63
CA THR A 51 -24.03 4.60 1.46
C THR A 51 -22.61 5.16 1.36
N ILE A 52 -21.59 4.29 1.41
CA ILE A 52 -20.18 4.68 1.24
C ILE A 52 -19.96 5.30 -0.14
N ILE A 53 -20.45 4.65 -1.20
CA ILE A 53 -20.30 5.12 -2.59
C ILE A 53 -20.92 6.51 -2.75
N GLN A 54 -22.17 6.70 -2.32
CA GLN A 54 -22.89 7.95 -2.49
C GLN A 54 -22.24 9.09 -1.70
N THR A 55 -21.90 8.84 -0.45
CA THR A 55 -21.29 9.84 0.44
C THR A 55 -19.91 10.26 -0.06
N SER A 56 -19.09 9.29 -0.45
CA SER A 56 -17.72 9.54 -0.92
C SER A 56 -17.72 10.26 -2.28
N ALA A 57 -18.61 9.88 -3.19
CA ALA A 57 -18.78 10.57 -4.47
C ALA A 57 -19.26 12.02 -4.28
N GLU A 58 -20.19 12.26 -3.35
CA GLU A 58 -20.67 13.59 -3.03
C GLU A 58 -19.57 14.47 -2.44
N LEU A 59 -18.79 13.93 -1.50
CA LEU A 59 -17.66 14.62 -0.89
C LEU A 59 -16.61 15.01 -1.94
N ALA A 60 -16.22 14.06 -2.80
CA ALA A 60 -15.25 14.31 -3.87
C ALA A 60 -15.73 15.39 -4.83
N ARG A 61 -17.02 15.37 -5.20
CA ARG A 61 -17.61 16.40 -6.05
C ARG A 61 -17.59 17.79 -5.40
N LYS A 62 -17.86 17.88 -4.09
CA LYS A 62 -17.95 19.16 -3.37
C LYS A 62 -16.60 19.75 -2.97
N THR A 63 -15.62 18.90 -2.68
CA THR A 63 -14.38 19.32 -1.99
C THR A 63 -13.09 18.88 -2.65
N LYS A 64 -13.16 18.02 -3.69
CA LYS A 64 -12.02 17.30 -4.26
C LYS A 64 -11.36 16.26 -3.34
N ALA A 65 -11.73 16.21 -2.06
CA ALA A 65 -11.26 15.17 -1.16
C ALA A 65 -11.86 13.81 -1.53
N GLN A 66 -11.02 12.79 -1.63
CA GLN A 66 -11.44 11.42 -1.93
C GLN A 66 -11.30 10.55 -0.68
N ILE A 67 -12.35 9.80 -0.36
CA ILE A 67 -12.37 8.78 0.70
C ILE A 67 -12.73 7.45 0.06
N VAL A 68 -12.02 6.40 0.42
CA VAL A 68 -12.21 5.04 -0.10
C VAL A 68 -12.20 4.07 1.08
N ALA A 69 -13.14 3.13 1.11
CA ALA A 69 -13.20 2.07 2.10
C ALA A 69 -12.77 0.73 1.50
N VAL A 70 -11.81 0.06 2.14
CA VAL A 70 -11.35 -1.26 1.70
C VAL A 70 -11.41 -2.23 2.87
N THR A 71 -12.02 -3.39 2.65
CA THR A 71 -11.96 -4.54 3.56
C THR A 71 -11.22 -5.67 2.84
N VAL A 72 -10.34 -6.36 3.57
CA VAL A 72 -9.59 -7.52 3.07
C VAL A 72 -9.49 -8.56 4.18
N ASN A 73 -9.43 -9.84 3.81
CA ASN A 73 -9.34 -10.94 4.79
C ASN A 73 -8.00 -10.98 5.53
N THR A 74 -6.94 -10.43 4.93
CA THR A 74 -5.59 -10.42 5.46
C THR A 74 -4.82 -9.23 4.89
N LEU A 75 -3.88 -8.71 5.68
CA LEU A 75 -2.92 -7.70 5.25
C LEU A 75 -1.61 -8.33 4.76
N GLU A 76 -1.53 -9.66 4.65
CA GLU A 76 -0.36 -10.40 4.16
C GLU A 76 0.93 -10.11 4.96
N GLY A 77 0.77 -9.85 6.26
CA GLY A 77 1.87 -9.54 7.18
C GLY A 77 2.33 -8.08 7.18
N TYR A 78 1.73 -7.22 6.35
CA TYR A 78 2.00 -5.78 6.35
C TYR A 78 1.24 -5.05 7.47
N SER A 79 1.76 -3.90 7.89
CA SER A 79 1.02 -3.00 8.77
C SER A 79 -0.21 -2.43 8.06
N PRO A 80 -1.29 -2.08 8.79
CA PRO A 80 -2.44 -1.39 8.20
C PRO A 80 -2.04 -0.11 7.46
N GLU A 81 -1.05 0.63 7.99
CA GLU A 81 -0.56 1.88 7.43
C GLU A 81 0.16 1.66 6.09
N ASP A 82 1.07 0.70 6.00
CA ASP A 82 1.79 0.38 4.76
C ASP A 82 0.84 -0.14 3.69
N TYR A 83 -0.11 -0.99 4.08
CA TYR A 83 -1.12 -1.52 3.16
C TYR A 83 -2.03 -0.40 2.62
N ALA A 84 -2.50 0.50 3.49
CA ALA A 84 -3.31 1.65 3.11
C ALA A 84 -2.55 2.64 2.20
N LEU A 85 -1.28 2.92 2.52
CA LEU A 85 -0.43 3.79 1.70
C LEU A 85 -0.19 3.19 0.32
N ALA A 86 0.03 1.87 0.24
CA ALA A 86 0.18 1.17 -1.02
C ALA A 86 -1.12 1.18 -1.86
N ILE A 87 -2.30 1.06 -1.23
CA ILE A 87 -3.59 1.27 -1.90
C ILE A 87 -3.65 2.70 -2.47
N LEU A 88 -3.40 3.70 -1.63
CA LEU A 88 -3.48 5.11 -2.02
C LEU A 88 -2.60 5.41 -3.25
N ARG A 89 -1.35 4.96 -3.21
CA ARG A 89 -0.39 5.13 -4.32
C ARG A 89 -0.82 4.36 -5.57
N LYS A 90 -1.15 3.07 -5.43
CA LYS A 90 -1.48 2.21 -6.58
C LYS A 90 -2.79 2.61 -7.26
N TRP A 91 -3.80 3.02 -6.49
CA TRP A 91 -5.09 3.44 -7.01
C TRP A 91 -5.10 4.90 -7.44
N GLY A 92 -4.07 5.68 -7.06
CA GLY A 92 -3.99 7.10 -7.35
C GLY A 92 -5.10 7.89 -6.68
N ILE A 93 -5.40 7.57 -5.41
CA ILE A 93 -6.43 8.26 -4.63
C ILE A 93 -5.94 9.66 -4.28
N GLY A 94 -6.75 10.66 -4.57
CA GLY A 94 -6.48 12.08 -4.38
C GLY A 94 -6.60 12.89 -5.67
N ASP A 95 -6.70 14.21 -5.53
CA ASP A 95 -6.67 15.13 -6.68
C ASP A 95 -5.21 15.49 -7.01
N LYS A 96 -4.75 15.05 -8.19
CA LYS A 96 -3.38 15.32 -8.66
C LYS A 96 -3.07 16.80 -8.83
N GLN A 97 -4.09 17.66 -9.00
CA GLN A 97 -3.89 19.11 -9.13
C GLN A 97 -3.73 19.81 -7.79
N LEU A 98 -4.13 19.16 -6.70
CA LEU A 98 -4.00 19.68 -5.33
C LEU A 98 -2.88 19.00 -4.55
N ASN A 99 -2.16 18.06 -5.16
CA ASN A 99 -1.17 17.27 -4.45
C ASN A 99 0.11 18.09 -4.21
N ASN A 100 0.51 18.22 -2.95
CA ASN A 100 1.90 18.56 -2.60
C ASN A 100 2.68 17.25 -2.76
N ASP A 101 3.57 17.17 -3.76
CA ASP A 101 4.25 15.97 -4.31
C ASP A 101 5.14 15.14 -3.35
N ASN A 102 4.82 15.01 -2.06
CA ASN A 102 5.77 14.61 -1.02
C ASN A 102 5.36 13.37 -0.17
N LEU A 103 4.46 12.49 -0.64
CA LEU A 103 4.06 11.28 0.11
C LEU A 103 4.70 9.98 -0.39
#